data_AF-U2NTH5-F1
#
_entry.id   AF-U2NTH5-F1
#
_cell.length_a   1.000
_cell.length_b   1.000
_cell.length_c   1.000
_cell.angle_alpha   90.00
_cell.angle_beta   90.00
_cell.angle_gamma   90.00
#
_symmetry.space_group_name_H-M   'P 1'
#
loop_
_entity.id
_entity.type
_entity.pdbx_description
1 polymer ?
#
loop_
_entity_poly.entity_id
_entity_poly.type
_entity_poly.pdbx_seq_one_letter_code
_entity_poly.pdbx_strand_id
1 'polypeptide(L)'
;MGIGDIVVRKSYGKDITFKIIDIKENEDGVVYVLKGINIRIIADASIDDLEHVNDEFQGEKDKILNARVNQAIKKAITSRDGAYRITKSPKIIQEKELMFGRPGKVLHIDGDSVYMENCLKVYKQLNLEAVGKAIVEKEQPIQVVELVKEIKPDIVVLTGHDGVLKNSKDYLDLNNYRNSKYYIESVKALRNFNTSYDELVIFAGACQSCYESILDAGANFASSPSRVLIHCLDPVFVCEKIAYTRIDKVVSITDVIENTITGIKGIGGLQTRGKYREGYPKSPYV
;
A
#
# COMPACT_ATOMS: atom_id res chain seq x y z
N MET A 1 21.72 13.31 -19.15
CA MET A 1 20.65 12.78 -18.31
C MET A 1 19.91 13.93 -17.69
N GLY A 2 18.59 13.95 -17.78
CA GLY A 2 17.72 15.01 -17.26
C GLY A 2 16.67 14.46 -16.31
N ILE A 3 15.94 15.39 -15.66
CA ILE A 3 14.79 15.04 -14.83
C ILE A 3 13.76 14.30 -15.68
N GLY A 4 13.29 13.17 -15.17
CA GLY A 4 12.34 12.30 -15.86
C GLY A 4 12.96 11.07 -16.51
N ASP A 5 14.28 11.06 -16.77
CA ASP A 5 14.97 9.93 -17.36
C ASP A 5 14.92 8.71 -16.43
N ILE A 6 14.85 7.52 -17.03
CA ILE A 6 14.92 6.25 -16.34
C ILE A 6 16.36 5.76 -16.34
N VAL A 7 16.88 5.50 -15.15
CA VAL A 7 18.28 5.15 -14.94
C VAL A 7 18.45 4.02 -13.94
N VAL A 8 19.61 3.39 -13.99
CA VAL A 8 20.09 2.41 -13.00
C VAL A 8 21.43 2.82 -12.43
N ARG A 9 21.72 2.37 -11.22
CA ARG A 9 23.02 2.61 -10.55
C ARG A 9 23.99 1.46 -10.83
N LYS A 10 25.16 1.78 -11.39
CA LYS A 10 26.22 0.82 -11.70
C LYS A 10 26.82 0.22 -10.43
N SER A 11 27.04 1.03 -9.40
CA SER A 11 27.59 0.61 -8.10
C SER A 11 26.72 -0.41 -7.34
N TYR A 12 25.43 -0.49 -7.66
CA TYR A 12 24.49 -1.46 -7.09
C TYR A 12 24.14 -2.59 -8.05
N GLY A 13 24.94 -2.80 -9.10
CA GLY A 13 24.75 -3.89 -10.04
C GLY A 13 23.51 -3.73 -10.93
N LYS A 14 23.01 -2.50 -11.11
CA LYS A 14 21.85 -2.18 -11.96
C LYS A 14 20.57 -2.92 -11.52
N ASP A 15 20.44 -3.14 -10.22
CA ASP A 15 19.43 -4.01 -9.62
C ASP A 15 18.03 -3.38 -9.56
N ILE A 16 17.96 -2.07 -9.36
CA ILE A 16 16.74 -1.27 -9.21
C ILE A 16 16.71 -0.18 -10.29
N THR A 17 15.56 0.00 -10.90
CA THR A 17 15.24 1.07 -11.82
C THR A 17 14.75 2.30 -11.07
N PHE A 18 15.35 3.44 -11.38
CA PHE A 18 15.03 4.74 -10.81
C PHE A 18 14.57 5.73 -11.87
N LYS A 19 13.83 6.74 -11.43
CA LYS A 19 13.55 7.96 -12.20
C LYS A 19 14.31 9.13 -11.58
N ILE A 20 14.95 9.96 -12.40
CA ILE A 20 15.59 11.19 -11.93
C ILE A 20 14.49 12.20 -11.57
N ILE A 21 14.48 12.66 -10.32
CA ILE A 21 13.46 13.59 -9.82
C ILE A 21 14.00 14.99 -9.54
N ASP A 22 15.32 15.12 -9.32
CA ASP A 22 15.97 16.39 -9.06
C ASP A 22 17.46 16.30 -9.42
N ILE A 23 18.08 17.44 -9.72
CA ILE A 23 19.50 17.56 -10.04
C ILE A 23 20.03 18.76 -9.24
N LYS A 24 20.95 18.49 -8.33
CA LYS A 24 21.53 19.49 -7.43
C LYS A 24 22.98 19.74 -7.81
N GLU A 25 23.36 21.00 -7.77
CA GLU A 25 24.73 21.43 -8.02
C GLU A 25 25.33 21.93 -6.70
N ASN A 26 26.39 21.28 -6.26
CA ASN A 26 27.11 21.59 -5.03
C ASN A 26 28.58 21.93 -5.35
N GLU A 27 29.34 22.42 -4.37
CA GLU A 27 30.79 22.68 -4.52
C GLU A 27 31.57 21.43 -5.00
N ASP A 28 31.09 20.23 -4.63
CA ASP A 28 31.68 18.93 -5.01
C ASP A 28 31.19 18.39 -6.37
N GLY A 29 30.32 19.12 -7.08
CA GLY A 29 29.79 18.76 -8.40
C GLY A 29 28.28 18.49 -8.46
N VAL A 30 27.84 17.85 -9.54
CA VAL A 30 26.42 17.57 -9.82
C VAL A 30 25.97 16.25 -9.19
N VAL A 31 24.95 16.32 -8.34
CA VAL A 31 24.32 15.19 -7.67
C VAL A 31 22.90 14.99 -8.20
N TYR A 32 22.59 13.78 -8.64
CA TYR A 32 21.27 13.40 -9.13
C TYR A 32 20.46 12.78 -7.99
N VAL A 33 19.23 13.25 -7.79
CA VAL A 33 18.29 12.66 -6.86
C VAL A 33 17.39 11.70 -7.63
N LEU A 34 17.42 10.46 -7.22
CA LEU A 34 16.78 9.31 -7.85
C LEU A 34 15.61 8.85 -6.99
N LYS A 35 14.54 8.41 -7.65
CA LYS A 35 13.39 7.79 -7.02
C LYS A 35 13.14 6.40 -7.59
N GLY A 36 13.12 5.38 -6.74
CA GLY A 36 12.85 4.01 -7.16
C GLY A 36 11.44 3.88 -7.74
N ILE A 37 11.28 3.18 -8.86
CA ILE A 37 9.98 3.07 -9.54
C ILE A 37 9.03 2.15 -8.76
N ASN A 38 9.50 0.97 -8.36
CA ASN A 38 8.68 -0.06 -7.69
C ASN A 38 8.91 -0.11 -6.17
N ILE A 39 10.10 0.30 -5.73
CA ILE A 39 10.49 0.35 -4.32
C ILE A 39 10.48 1.80 -3.87
N ARG A 40 9.90 2.05 -2.68
CA ARG A 40 9.82 3.38 -2.09
C ARG A 40 11.18 3.79 -1.48
N ILE A 41 12.09 4.21 -2.34
CA ILE A 41 13.46 4.63 -2.00
C ILE A 41 13.81 5.92 -2.75
N ILE A 42 14.45 6.84 -2.04
CA ILE A 42 15.16 7.99 -2.62
C ILE A 42 16.65 7.75 -2.43
N ALA A 43 17.43 7.99 -3.49
CA ALA A 43 18.87 7.85 -3.48
C ALA A 43 19.53 9.02 -4.19
N ASP A 44 20.73 9.37 -3.77
CA ASP A 44 21.62 10.28 -4.46
C ASP A 44 22.71 9.51 -5.22
N ALA A 45 23.11 10.02 -6.38
CA ALA A 45 24.16 9.44 -7.21
C ALA A 45 24.86 10.49 -8.08
N SER A 46 26.13 10.25 -8.40
CA SER A 46 26.86 11.02 -9.43
C SER A 46 26.48 10.52 -10.83
N ILE A 47 26.72 11.35 -11.86
CA ILE A 47 26.49 10.93 -13.26
C ILE A 47 27.28 9.68 -13.63
N ASP A 48 28.49 9.53 -13.07
CA ASP A 48 29.37 8.39 -13.32
C ASP A 48 28.84 7.08 -12.72
N ASP A 49 27.89 7.13 -11.80
CA ASP A 49 27.22 5.94 -11.27
C ASP A 49 25.94 5.60 -12.06
N LEU A 50 25.46 6.49 -12.93
CA LEU A 50 24.21 6.29 -13.66
C LEU A 50 24.42 5.67 -15.03
N GLU A 51 23.43 4.88 -15.45
CA GLU A 51 23.28 4.39 -16.81
C GLU A 51 21.83 4.55 -17.26
N HIS A 52 21.64 5.12 -18.45
CA HIS A 52 20.31 5.33 -19.01
C HIS A 52 19.77 3.99 -19.50
N VAL A 53 18.51 3.72 -19.19
CA VAL A 53 17.83 2.53 -19.66
C VAL A 53 16.53 2.90 -20.35
N ASN A 54 16.01 2.02 -21.20
CA ASN A 54 14.71 2.24 -21.81
C ASN A 54 13.59 1.89 -20.81
N ASP A 55 12.37 2.31 -21.10
CA ASP A 55 11.19 2.03 -20.26
C ASP A 55 10.89 0.53 -20.10
N GLU A 56 11.42 -0.31 -21.00
CA GLU A 56 11.29 -1.76 -20.97
C GLU A 56 12.33 -2.44 -20.06
N PHE A 57 13.41 -1.74 -19.70
CA PHE A 57 14.46 -2.30 -18.86
C PHE A 57 13.95 -2.52 -17.44
N GLN A 58 14.19 -3.73 -16.96
CA GLN A 58 13.93 -4.08 -15.57
C GLN A 58 15.22 -4.64 -14.98
N GLY A 59 15.70 -3.99 -13.91
CA GLY A 59 16.75 -4.55 -13.08
C GLY A 59 16.35 -5.93 -12.55
N GLU A 60 17.34 -6.76 -12.19
CA GLU A 60 17.05 -8.13 -11.75
C GLU A 60 16.11 -8.18 -10.53
N LYS A 61 16.24 -7.23 -9.59
CA LYS A 61 15.31 -7.14 -8.44
C LYS A 61 13.92 -6.70 -8.88
N ASP A 62 13.82 -5.76 -9.83
CA ASP A 62 12.51 -5.34 -10.37
C ASP A 62 11.80 -6.49 -11.08
N LYS A 63 12.52 -7.32 -11.85
CA LYS A 63 11.92 -8.52 -12.48
C LYS A 63 11.32 -9.46 -11.44
N ILE A 64 12.06 -9.72 -10.35
CA ILE A 64 11.59 -10.58 -9.25
C ILE A 64 10.36 -9.96 -8.58
N LEU A 65 10.39 -8.66 -8.30
CA LEU A 65 9.26 -7.96 -7.67
C LEU A 65 8.04 -7.93 -8.57
N ASN A 66 8.20 -7.63 -9.85
CA ASN A 66 7.13 -7.66 -10.84
C ASN A 66 6.52 -9.06 -10.98
N ALA A 67 7.36 -10.12 -10.97
CA ALA A 67 6.87 -11.50 -10.96
C ALA A 67 6.03 -11.79 -9.71
N ARG A 68 6.48 -11.35 -8.53
CA ARG A 68 5.72 -11.47 -7.27
C ARG A 68 4.41 -10.70 -7.31
N VAL A 69 4.41 -9.49 -7.88
CA VAL A 69 3.20 -8.67 -8.06
C VAL A 69 2.20 -9.38 -8.96
N ASN A 70 2.65 -9.87 -10.12
CA ASN A 70 1.79 -10.62 -11.05
C ASN A 70 1.25 -11.90 -10.40
N GLN A 71 2.06 -12.61 -9.63
CA GLN A 71 1.64 -13.79 -8.87
C GLN A 71 0.60 -13.42 -7.80
N ALA A 72 0.81 -12.35 -7.05
CA ALA A 72 -0.10 -11.87 -6.02
C ALA A 72 -1.45 -11.45 -6.61
N ILE A 73 -1.45 -10.71 -7.74
CA ILE A 73 -2.67 -10.34 -8.47
C ILE A 73 -3.41 -11.60 -8.94
N LYS A 74 -2.70 -12.54 -9.58
CA LYS A 74 -3.30 -13.80 -10.05
C LYS A 74 -3.88 -14.61 -8.89
N LYS A 75 -3.17 -14.70 -7.76
CA LYS A 75 -3.62 -15.40 -6.55
C LYS A 75 -4.87 -14.74 -5.97
N ALA A 76 -4.88 -13.41 -5.86
CA ALA A 76 -6.03 -12.62 -5.40
C ALA A 76 -7.27 -12.94 -6.26
N ILE A 77 -7.17 -12.80 -7.59
CA ILE A 77 -8.27 -13.07 -8.52
C ILE A 77 -8.75 -14.53 -8.42
N THR A 78 -7.82 -15.50 -8.47
CA THR A 78 -8.18 -16.94 -8.43
C THR A 78 -8.84 -17.33 -7.11
N SER A 79 -8.41 -16.77 -5.99
CA SER A 79 -8.95 -17.07 -4.66
C SER A 79 -10.41 -16.61 -4.50
N ARG A 80 -10.80 -15.53 -5.19
CA ARG A 80 -12.19 -15.05 -5.23
C ARG A 80 -13.09 -16.02 -6.00
N ASP A 81 -12.64 -16.48 -7.15
CA ASP A 81 -13.40 -17.37 -8.03
C ASP A 81 -13.61 -18.77 -7.42
N GLY A 82 -12.63 -19.25 -6.66
CA GLY A 82 -12.68 -20.55 -5.98
C GLY A 82 -13.77 -20.63 -4.90
N ALA A 83 -13.97 -19.56 -4.13
CA ALA A 83 -15.04 -19.47 -3.12
C ALA A 83 -16.45 -19.56 -3.73
N TYR A 84 -16.60 -19.15 -5.00
CA TYR A 84 -17.87 -19.21 -5.73
C TYR A 84 -18.21 -20.61 -6.31
N ARG A 85 -17.31 -21.61 -6.27
CA ARG A 85 -17.51 -22.88 -7.02
C ARG A 85 -17.92 -24.12 -6.20
N ILE A 86 -18.07 -24.03 -4.88
CA ILE A 86 -18.10 -25.22 -4.00
C ILE A 86 -19.47 -25.95 -3.89
N THR A 87 -20.58 -25.42 -4.42
CA THR A 87 -21.89 -26.12 -4.30
C THR A 87 -22.62 -26.20 -5.63
N LYS A 88 -22.48 -27.32 -6.36
CA LYS A 88 -23.17 -27.55 -7.64
C LYS A 88 -24.34 -28.52 -7.48
N SER A 89 -25.54 -27.96 -7.35
CA SER A 89 -26.80 -28.60 -7.75
C SER A 89 -27.56 -27.65 -8.69
N PRO A 90 -28.23 -28.15 -9.75
CA PRO A 90 -28.71 -27.31 -10.86
C PRO A 90 -29.77 -26.27 -10.50
N LYS A 91 -30.57 -26.46 -9.43
CA LYS A 91 -31.52 -25.44 -8.94
C LYS A 91 -30.85 -24.25 -8.25
N ILE A 92 -29.70 -24.46 -7.60
CA ILE A 92 -28.94 -23.42 -6.88
C ILE A 92 -28.20 -22.48 -7.86
N ILE A 93 -27.96 -22.92 -9.10
CA ILE A 93 -27.25 -22.13 -10.13
C ILE A 93 -28.05 -20.88 -10.51
N GLN A 94 -29.37 -21.00 -10.67
CA GLN A 94 -30.26 -19.87 -10.99
C GLN A 94 -30.34 -18.84 -9.85
N GLU A 95 -30.36 -19.28 -8.59
CA GLU A 95 -30.34 -18.38 -7.42
C GLU A 95 -28.99 -17.68 -7.25
N LYS A 96 -27.89 -18.34 -7.63
CA LYS A 96 -26.53 -17.78 -7.53
C LYS A 96 -26.25 -16.70 -8.58
N GLU A 97 -26.89 -16.75 -9.75
CA GLU A 97 -26.84 -15.67 -10.76
C GLU A 97 -27.52 -14.38 -10.28
N LEU A 98 -28.41 -14.48 -9.29
CA LEU A 98 -29.04 -13.33 -8.64
C LEU A 98 -28.23 -12.80 -7.44
N MET A 99 -27.15 -13.46 -7.03
CA MET A 99 -26.29 -12.92 -5.97
C MET A 99 -25.37 -11.86 -6.57
N PHE A 100 -25.22 -10.73 -5.88
CA PHE A 100 -24.21 -9.71 -6.22
C PHE A 100 -23.38 -9.34 -5.00
N GLY A 101 -22.21 -8.75 -5.25
CA GLY A 101 -21.26 -8.38 -4.23
C GLY A 101 -20.98 -6.90 -4.20
N ARG A 102 -20.73 -6.36 -3.01
CA ARG A 102 -20.14 -5.03 -2.83
C ARG A 102 -18.87 -5.17 -1.99
N PRO A 103 -17.67 -5.10 -2.61
CA PRO A 103 -16.43 -5.04 -1.84
C PRO A 103 -16.32 -3.73 -1.08
N GLY A 104 -15.51 -3.72 -0.03
CA GLY A 104 -15.23 -2.50 0.73
C GLY A 104 -14.55 -1.43 -0.13
N LYS A 105 -14.95 -0.18 0.07
CA LYS A 105 -14.40 1.00 -0.61
C LYS A 105 -13.13 1.49 0.08
N VAL A 106 -12.12 1.86 -0.71
CA VAL A 106 -10.82 2.30 -0.20
C VAL A 106 -10.63 3.81 -0.38
N LEU A 107 -10.13 4.48 0.65
CA LEU A 107 -9.51 5.81 0.56
C LEU A 107 -8.00 5.64 0.74
N HIS A 108 -7.22 5.96 -0.29
CA HIS A 108 -5.77 5.89 -0.25
C HIS A 108 -5.17 7.30 -0.22
N ILE A 109 -4.56 7.67 0.90
CA ILE A 109 -3.82 8.92 1.05
C ILE A 109 -2.34 8.60 1.03
N ASP A 110 -1.60 9.18 0.10
CA ASP A 110 -0.14 8.99 0.00
C ASP A 110 0.57 10.34 -0.05
N GLY A 111 1.69 10.47 0.65
CA GLY A 111 2.61 11.61 0.52
C GLY A 111 3.22 11.73 -0.88
N ASP A 112 3.13 10.68 -1.69
CA ASP A 112 3.72 10.59 -3.02
C ASP A 112 2.68 10.27 -4.10
N SER A 113 2.46 11.22 -5.01
CA SER A 113 1.48 11.09 -6.09
C SER A 113 1.77 9.93 -7.05
N VAL A 114 3.03 9.63 -7.34
CA VAL A 114 3.42 8.57 -8.29
C VAL A 114 3.12 7.20 -7.68
N TYR A 115 3.49 6.99 -6.41
CA TYR A 115 3.16 5.72 -5.75
C TYR A 115 1.65 5.56 -5.55
N MET A 116 0.94 6.63 -5.22
CA MET A 116 -0.52 6.63 -5.15
C MET A 116 -1.15 6.20 -6.48
N GLU A 117 -0.76 6.81 -7.59
CA GLU A 117 -1.29 6.49 -8.92
C GLU A 117 -1.03 5.03 -9.30
N ASN A 118 0.16 4.51 -8.97
CA ASN A 118 0.48 3.10 -9.18
C ASN A 118 -0.42 2.18 -8.34
N CYS A 119 -0.71 2.53 -7.09
CA CYS A 119 -1.65 1.79 -6.25
C CYS A 119 -3.08 1.81 -6.85
N LEU A 120 -3.57 2.97 -7.31
CA LEU A 120 -4.88 3.10 -7.96
C LEU A 120 -5.01 2.24 -9.22
N LYS A 121 -3.96 2.15 -10.04
CA LYS A 121 -3.95 1.25 -11.21
C LYS A 121 -4.15 -0.20 -10.80
N VAL A 122 -3.50 -0.66 -9.73
CA VAL A 122 -3.62 -2.04 -9.26
C VAL A 122 -4.95 -2.28 -8.54
N TYR A 123 -5.48 -1.33 -7.77
CA TYR A 123 -6.85 -1.40 -7.24
C TYR A 123 -7.87 -1.62 -8.37
N LYS A 124 -7.73 -0.87 -9.47
CA LYS A 124 -8.60 -1.01 -10.66
C LYS A 124 -8.46 -2.40 -11.31
N GLN A 125 -7.23 -2.91 -11.47
CA GLN A 125 -7.01 -4.28 -11.98
C GLN A 125 -7.63 -5.35 -11.07
N LEU A 126 -7.69 -5.08 -9.77
CA LEU A 126 -8.30 -5.93 -8.75
C LEU A 126 -9.80 -5.66 -8.58
N ASN A 127 -10.45 -4.86 -9.44
CA ASN A 127 -11.87 -4.50 -9.38
C ASN A 127 -12.33 -3.87 -8.04
N LEU A 128 -11.44 -3.12 -7.39
CA LEU A 128 -11.73 -2.40 -6.15
C LEU A 128 -12.03 -0.92 -6.43
N GLU A 129 -13.07 -0.41 -5.77
CA GLU A 129 -13.35 1.03 -5.76
C GLU A 129 -12.38 1.71 -4.79
N ALA A 130 -11.50 2.56 -5.31
CA ALA A 130 -10.53 3.31 -4.53
C ALA A 130 -10.48 4.78 -4.96
N VAL A 131 -10.43 5.68 -3.97
CA VAL A 131 -10.19 7.12 -4.18
C VAL A 131 -8.80 7.46 -3.66
N GLY A 132 -7.97 8.08 -4.48
CA GLY A 132 -6.62 8.53 -4.09
C GLY A 132 -6.56 10.02 -3.78
N LYS A 133 -5.78 10.40 -2.76
CA LYS A 133 -5.43 11.79 -2.46
C LYS A 133 -3.92 11.90 -2.19
N ALA A 134 -3.23 12.75 -2.96
CA ALA A 134 -1.81 13.01 -2.77
C ALA A 134 -1.64 14.13 -1.72
N ILE A 135 -1.28 13.75 -0.49
CA ILE A 135 -1.19 14.66 0.66
C ILE A 135 0.08 14.30 1.44
N VAL A 136 1.01 15.26 1.51
CA VAL A 136 2.25 15.14 2.28
C VAL A 136 1.95 14.82 3.76
N GLU A 137 2.83 14.06 4.40
CA GLU A 137 2.56 13.38 5.68
C GLU A 137 2.10 14.35 6.76
N LYS A 138 2.75 15.51 6.85
CA LYS A 138 2.43 16.56 7.83
C LYS A 138 1.02 17.13 7.71
N GLU A 139 0.40 17.07 6.53
CA GLU A 139 -0.95 17.60 6.28
C GLU A 139 -2.03 16.51 6.40
N GLN A 140 -1.65 15.22 6.42
CA GLN A 140 -2.61 14.12 6.52
C GLN A 140 -3.48 14.21 7.79
N PRO A 141 -2.94 14.49 9.00
CA PRO A 141 -3.77 14.57 10.21
C PRO A 141 -4.86 15.63 10.14
N ILE A 142 -4.61 16.71 9.39
CA ILE A 142 -5.48 17.88 9.28
C ILE A 142 -6.67 17.58 8.35
N GLN A 143 -6.43 16.82 7.29
CA GLN A 143 -7.41 16.63 6.21
C GLN A 143 -8.15 15.28 6.27
N VAL A 144 -7.55 14.26 6.88
CA VAL A 144 -8.02 12.86 6.80
C VAL A 144 -9.47 12.68 7.26
N VAL A 145 -9.88 13.35 8.33
CA VAL A 145 -11.24 13.20 8.89
C VAL A 145 -12.30 13.75 7.93
N GLU A 146 -12.02 14.89 7.28
CA GLU A 146 -12.97 15.49 6.33
C GLU A 146 -13.10 14.63 5.07
N LEU A 147 -11.99 14.08 4.58
CA LEU A 147 -11.99 13.14 3.46
C LEU A 147 -12.81 11.88 3.75
N VAL A 148 -12.72 11.33 4.97
CA VAL A 148 -13.51 10.16 5.35
C VAL A 148 -15.01 10.49 5.42
N LYS A 149 -15.39 11.68 5.89
CA LYS A 149 -16.80 12.12 5.89
C LYS A 149 -17.37 12.28 4.49
N GLU A 150 -16.58 12.84 3.57
CA GLU A 150 -16.96 13.05 2.17
C GLU A 150 -17.06 11.72 1.42
N ILE A 151 -16.01 10.91 1.49
CA ILE A 151 -15.82 9.73 0.64
C ILE A 151 -16.54 8.50 1.20
N LYS A 152 -16.71 8.44 2.53
CA LYS A 152 -17.30 7.32 3.29
C LYS A 152 -16.66 5.95 2.95
N PRO A 153 -15.33 5.82 3.08
CA PRO A 153 -14.64 4.55 2.82
C PRO A 153 -14.85 3.53 3.94
N ASP A 154 -14.68 2.24 3.61
CA ASP A 154 -14.59 1.14 4.58
C ASP A 154 -13.15 0.91 5.07
N ILE A 155 -12.17 1.26 4.23
CA ILE A 155 -10.74 1.09 4.45
C ILE A 155 -10.01 2.40 4.15
N VAL A 156 -9.18 2.87 5.07
CA VAL A 156 -8.31 4.04 4.89
C VAL A 156 -6.86 3.60 4.91
N VAL A 157 -6.10 4.03 3.90
CA VAL A 157 -4.66 3.80 3.76
C VAL A 157 -3.94 5.14 3.92
N LEU A 158 -3.03 5.20 4.89
CA LEU A 158 -2.19 6.36 5.19
C LEU A 158 -0.72 6.00 4.93
N THR A 159 -0.21 6.38 3.77
CA THR A 159 1.16 6.08 3.35
C THR A 159 1.88 7.34 2.93
N GLY A 160 3.18 7.24 2.68
CA GLY A 160 4.03 8.37 2.32
C GLY A 160 5.49 7.98 2.47
N HIS A 161 6.35 8.90 2.85
CA HIS A 161 7.75 8.62 3.13
C HIS A 161 7.95 8.54 4.63
N ASP A 162 8.83 7.65 5.06
CA ASP A 162 9.32 7.60 6.42
C ASP A 162 10.71 6.98 6.42
N GLY A 163 11.34 6.99 7.57
CA GLY A 163 12.68 6.45 7.72
C GLY A 163 13.17 6.64 9.13
N VAL A 164 13.93 5.65 9.61
CA VAL A 164 14.64 5.74 10.88
C VAL A 164 15.97 6.48 10.68
N LEU A 165 16.33 7.35 11.62
CA LEU A 165 17.60 8.06 11.58
C LEU A 165 18.77 7.08 11.70
N LYS A 166 19.89 7.39 11.04
CA LYS A 166 21.12 6.56 11.11
C LYS A 166 21.59 6.45 12.56
N ASN A 167 22.03 5.25 12.95
CA ASN A 167 22.55 4.93 14.29
C ASN A 167 21.54 5.04 15.45
N SER A 168 20.24 5.05 15.16
CA SER A 168 19.20 4.96 16.20
C SER A 168 19.35 3.64 16.96
N LYS A 169 19.49 3.74 18.29
CA LYS A 169 19.56 2.56 19.17
C LYS A 169 18.22 2.22 19.81
N ASP A 170 17.38 3.23 19.98
CA ASP A 170 16.03 3.07 20.52
C ASP A 170 15.00 3.19 19.39
N TYR A 171 14.44 2.05 18.99
CA TYR A 171 13.44 2.00 17.93
C TYR A 171 12.02 2.33 18.42
N LEU A 172 11.81 2.51 19.74
CA LEU A 172 10.53 2.94 20.29
C LEU A 172 10.45 4.46 20.47
N ASP A 173 11.59 5.16 20.45
CA ASP A 173 11.60 6.62 20.46
C ASP A 173 11.15 7.18 19.09
N LEU A 174 9.98 7.84 19.10
CA LEU A 174 9.39 8.45 17.91
C LEU A 174 10.24 9.58 17.30
N ASN A 175 11.14 10.20 18.07
CA ASN A 175 12.03 11.25 17.56
C ASN A 175 13.06 10.69 16.57
N ASN A 176 13.26 9.38 16.55
CA ASN A 176 14.15 8.70 15.59
C ASN A 176 13.49 8.48 14.22
N TYR A 177 12.25 8.91 14.02
CA TYR A 177 11.51 8.72 12.78
C TYR A 177 11.15 10.05 12.14
N ARG A 178 11.23 10.12 10.81
CA ARG A 178 10.95 11.35 10.07
C ARG A 178 9.49 11.74 10.12
N ASN A 179 8.60 10.78 9.86
CA ASN A 179 7.19 11.04 9.61
C ASN A 179 6.22 10.14 10.38
N SER A 180 6.69 9.12 11.11
CA SER A 180 5.84 8.23 11.92
C SER A 180 4.84 8.97 12.81
N LYS A 181 5.24 10.12 13.38
CA LYS A 181 4.37 10.97 14.20
C LYS A 181 3.08 11.41 13.49
N TYR A 182 3.15 11.72 12.19
CA TYR A 182 1.99 12.18 11.44
C TYR A 182 1.03 11.04 11.11
N TYR A 183 1.55 9.82 10.89
CA TYR A 183 0.68 8.65 10.77
C TYR A 183 -0.05 8.37 12.08
N ILE A 184 0.65 8.45 13.21
CA ILE A 184 0.06 8.29 14.55
C ILE A 184 -1.04 9.31 14.80
N GLU A 185 -0.79 10.59 14.52
CA GLU A 185 -1.77 11.66 14.66
C GLU A 185 -3.00 11.44 13.75
N SER A 186 -2.77 11.03 12.50
CA SER A 186 -3.84 10.71 11.55
C SER A 186 -4.71 9.53 12.03
N VAL A 187 -4.08 8.45 12.53
CA VAL A 187 -4.77 7.28 13.08
C VAL A 187 -5.59 7.68 14.31
N LYS A 188 -5.03 8.47 15.23
CA LYS A 188 -5.75 8.98 16.40
C LYS A 188 -6.95 9.85 16.00
N ALA A 189 -6.78 10.74 15.04
CA ALA A 189 -7.87 11.58 14.52
C ALA A 189 -9.00 10.73 13.93
N LEU A 190 -8.66 9.71 13.15
CA LEU A 190 -9.63 8.75 12.62
C LEU A 190 -10.33 7.94 13.71
N ARG A 191 -9.61 7.52 14.75
CA ARG A 191 -10.21 6.76 15.87
C ARG A 191 -11.09 7.61 16.78
N ASN A 192 -10.80 8.90 16.90
CA ASN A 192 -11.70 9.86 17.54
C ASN A 192 -13.00 10.05 16.74
N PHE A 193 -12.94 9.94 15.42
CA PHE A 193 -14.12 9.98 14.54
C PHE A 193 -14.90 8.66 14.53
N ASN A 194 -14.21 7.52 14.40
CA ASN A 194 -14.78 6.19 14.46
C ASN A 194 -13.87 5.26 15.28
N THR A 195 -14.31 4.94 16.50
CA THR A 195 -13.58 4.10 17.45
C THR A 195 -13.54 2.62 17.06
N SER A 196 -14.41 2.18 16.15
CA SER A 196 -14.56 0.78 15.78
C SER A 196 -13.52 0.36 14.74
N TYR A 197 -12.70 -0.62 15.11
CA TYR A 197 -11.74 -1.29 14.22
C TYR A 197 -12.42 -2.04 13.08
N ASP A 198 -13.65 -2.52 13.32
CA ASP A 198 -14.42 -3.33 12.38
C ASP A 198 -15.31 -2.49 11.47
N GLU A 199 -15.55 -1.20 11.77
CA GLU A 199 -16.29 -0.28 10.89
C GLU A 199 -15.36 0.50 9.98
N LEU A 200 -14.25 1.01 10.51
CA LEU A 200 -13.23 1.72 9.73
C LEU A 200 -11.88 1.01 9.88
N VAL A 201 -11.46 0.32 8.82
CA VAL A 201 -10.16 -0.35 8.80
C VAL A 201 -9.09 0.65 8.42
N ILE A 202 -8.02 0.72 9.19
CA ILE A 202 -6.92 1.66 8.96
C ILE A 202 -5.62 0.88 8.71
N PHE A 203 -5.02 1.10 7.55
CA PHE A 203 -3.62 0.77 7.27
C PHE A 203 -2.79 2.05 7.36
N ALA A 204 -1.67 2.03 8.08
CA ALA A 204 -0.82 3.21 8.19
C ALA A 204 0.69 2.90 8.21
N GLY A 205 1.48 3.83 7.66
CA GLY A 205 2.94 3.79 7.70
C GLY A 205 3.60 3.66 6.32
N ALA A 206 4.91 3.80 6.31
CA ALA A 206 5.77 3.68 5.14
C ALA A 206 7.00 2.80 5.42
N CYS A 207 8.05 2.97 4.63
CA CYS A 207 9.34 2.33 4.85
C CYS A 207 9.89 2.69 6.23
N GLN A 208 10.29 1.67 7.00
CA GLN A 208 10.92 1.84 8.31
C GLN A 208 10.13 2.64 9.35
N SER A 209 8.80 2.71 9.23
CA SER A 209 7.97 3.40 10.23
C SER A 209 8.03 2.74 11.62
N CYS A 210 7.71 3.52 12.65
CA CYS A 210 7.53 3.06 14.02
C CYS A 210 6.24 2.23 14.14
N TYR A 211 6.32 0.98 13.67
CA TYR A 211 5.23 0.03 13.56
C TYR A 211 4.38 -0.08 14.84
N GLU A 212 5.05 -0.23 15.98
CA GLU A 212 4.43 -0.47 17.28
C GLU A 212 3.56 0.73 17.67
N SER A 213 4.11 1.95 17.59
CA SER A 213 3.38 3.16 17.94
C SER A 213 2.19 3.43 17.01
N ILE A 214 2.27 3.03 15.74
CA ILE A 214 1.15 3.17 14.78
C ILE A 214 0.02 2.20 15.14
N LEU A 215 0.33 0.95 15.52
CA LEU A 215 -0.68 0.02 16.00
C LEU A 215 -1.30 0.46 17.32
N ASP A 216 -0.47 0.89 18.28
CA ASP A 216 -0.93 1.40 19.58
C ASP A 216 -1.82 2.63 19.44
N ALA A 217 -1.59 3.45 18.39
CA ALA A 217 -2.45 4.60 18.07
C ALA A 217 -3.85 4.19 17.58
N GLY A 218 -4.01 2.96 17.10
CA GLY A 218 -5.30 2.40 16.73
C GLY A 218 -5.40 1.82 15.31
N ALA A 219 -4.30 1.68 14.59
CA ALA A 219 -4.33 1.13 13.24
C ALA A 219 -4.64 -0.38 13.26
N ASN A 220 -5.34 -0.87 12.24
CA ASN A 220 -5.55 -2.31 12.05
C ASN A 220 -4.27 -2.96 11.52
N PHE A 221 -3.59 -2.29 10.60
CA PHE A 221 -2.36 -2.75 9.98
C PHE A 221 -1.33 -1.61 9.96
N ALA A 222 -0.08 -1.98 10.18
CA ALA A 222 1.04 -1.04 10.11
C ALA A 222 2.19 -1.63 9.30
N SER A 223 2.98 -0.76 8.69
CA SER A 223 4.15 -1.16 7.94
C SER A 223 5.42 -1.26 8.79
N SER A 224 6.35 -2.06 8.27
CA SER A 224 7.74 -2.17 8.67
C SER A 224 8.02 -2.60 10.12
N PRO A 225 7.44 -3.73 10.59
CA PRO A 225 7.79 -4.29 11.91
C PRO A 225 9.30 -4.56 12.03
N SER A 226 9.98 -4.93 10.94
CA SER A 226 11.44 -5.14 10.93
C SER A 226 12.26 -3.94 10.44
N ARG A 227 11.66 -2.75 10.34
CA ARG A 227 12.32 -1.51 9.85
C ARG A 227 12.99 -1.65 8.48
N VAL A 228 12.34 -2.39 7.58
CA VAL A 228 12.76 -2.62 6.19
C VAL A 228 12.07 -1.65 5.22
N LEU A 229 12.64 -1.54 4.02
CA LEU A 229 11.94 -0.97 2.87
C LEU A 229 10.79 -1.90 2.47
N ILE A 230 9.63 -1.32 2.18
CA ILE A 230 8.43 -2.05 1.76
C ILE A 230 8.07 -1.72 0.31
N HIS A 231 7.37 -2.64 -0.35
CA HIS A 231 6.87 -2.43 -1.70
C HIS A 231 5.66 -1.49 -1.67
N CYS A 232 5.56 -0.58 -2.65
CA CYS A 232 4.46 0.40 -2.66
C CYS A 232 3.06 -0.24 -2.79
N LEU A 233 2.98 -1.46 -3.36
CA LEU A 233 1.74 -2.22 -3.52
C LEU A 233 1.36 -3.12 -2.34
N ASP A 234 2.19 -3.23 -1.29
CA ASP A 234 1.81 -4.02 -0.11
C ASP A 234 0.46 -3.58 0.52
N PRO A 235 0.17 -2.27 0.68
CA PRO A 235 -1.13 -1.81 1.18
C PRO A 235 -2.29 -2.24 0.28
N VAL A 236 -2.07 -2.33 -1.03
CA VAL A 236 -3.10 -2.70 -2.01
C VAL A 236 -3.56 -4.14 -1.77
N PHE A 237 -2.63 -5.08 -1.56
CA PHE A 237 -2.95 -6.48 -1.32
C PHE A 237 -3.60 -6.71 0.06
N VAL A 238 -3.24 -5.91 1.06
CA VAL A 238 -3.94 -5.90 2.36
C VAL A 238 -5.39 -5.48 2.17
N CYS A 239 -5.61 -4.34 1.50
CA CYS A 239 -6.95 -3.81 1.24
C CYS A 239 -7.78 -4.78 0.41
N GLU A 240 -7.19 -5.41 -0.60
CA GLU A 240 -7.85 -6.41 -1.43
C GLU A 240 -8.42 -7.55 -0.61
N LYS A 241 -7.58 -8.13 0.26
CA LYS A 241 -7.99 -9.29 1.05
C LYS A 241 -9.11 -8.93 2.01
N ILE A 242 -9.04 -7.75 2.63
CA ILE A 242 -10.07 -7.26 3.57
C ILE A 242 -11.37 -6.92 2.83
N ALA A 243 -11.27 -6.20 1.72
CA ALA A 243 -12.41 -5.74 0.92
C ALA A 243 -13.24 -6.89 0.34
N TYR A 244 -12.61 -8.02 -0.01
CA TYR A 244 -13.28 -9.21 -0.54
C TYR A 244 -13.54 -10.31 0.49
N THR A 245 -13.09 -10.16 1.73
CA THR A 245 -13.52 -11.06 2.81
C THR A 245 -14.90 -10.63 3.28
N ARG A 246 -15.84 -11.58 3.47
CA ARG A 246 -17.19 -11.27 3.97
C ARG A 246 -17.17 -10.65 5.35
N ILE A 247 -18.12 -9.76 5.61
CA ILE A 247 -18.22 -9.05 6.90
C ILE A 247 -18.43 -9.95 8.12
N ASP A 248 -19.00 -11.12 7.93
CA ASP A 248 -19.21 -12.10 8.99
C ASP A 248 -17.96 -12.92 9.34
N LYS A 249 -16.85 -12.73 8.61
CA LYS A 249 -15.60 -13.46 8.81
C LYS A 249 -14.48 -12.54 9.30
N VAL A 250 -13.68 -13.07 10.22
CA VAL A 250 -12.39 -12.49 10.62
C VAL A 250 -11.36 -12.84 9.56
N VAL A 251 -10.62 -11.85 9.09
CA VAL A 251 -9.55 -12.04 8.11
C VAL A 251 -8.34 -12.66 8.81
N SER A 252 -7.79 -13.73 8.24
CA SER A 252 -6.53 -14.31 8.70
C SER A 252 -5.37 -13.34 8.45
N ILE A 253 -4.72 -12.89 9.53
CA ILE A 253 -3.59 -11.95 9.46
C ILE A 253 -2.43 -12.57 8.70
N THR A 254 -2.14 -13.85 8.95
CA THR A 254 -1.07 -14.59 8.26
C THR A 254 -1.35 -14.65 6.76
N ASP A 255 -2.59 -14.96 6.37
CA ASP A 255 -2.97 -15.00 4.95
C ASP A 255 -2.84 -13.63 4.29
N VAL A 256 -3.23 -12.55 4.99
CA VAL A 256 -3.08 -11.17 4.48
C VAL A 256 -1.61 -10.89 4.21
N ILE A 257 -0.74 -11.14 5.18
CA ILE A 257 0.68 -10.80 5.10
C ILE A 257 1.40 -11.65 4.04
N GLU A 258 1.08 -12.94 3.93
CA GLU A 258 1.64 -13.84 2.90
C GLU A 258 1.26 -13.47 1.47
N ASN A 259 0.20 -12.68 1.28
CA ASN A 259 -0.21 -12.17 -0.03
C ASN A 259 0.44 -10.83 -0.39
N THR A 260 1.18 -10.21 0.54
CA THR A 260 1.98 -9.00 0.26
C THR A 260 3.32 -9.36 -0.38
N ILE A 261 3.98 -8.39 -1.01
CA ILE A 261 5.25 -8.57 -1.72
C ILE A 261 6.43 -8.65 -0.75
N THR A 262 6.41 -7.82 0.30
CA THR A 262 7.47 -7.80 1.32
C THR A 262 7.27 -8.86 2.40
N GLY A 263 6.03 -9.22 2.71
CA GLY A 263 5.70 -10.24 3.71
C GLY A 263 5.89 -9.78 5.16
N ILE A 264 6.16 -10.74 6.05
CA ILE A 264 6.16 -10.55 7.53
C ILE A 264 7.15 -9.51 8.05
N LYS A 265 8.21 -9.20 7.30
CA LYS A 265 9.17 -8.16 7.68
C LYS A 265 8.63 -6.75 7.40
N GLY A 266 7.74 -6.65 6.40
CA GLY A 266 7.24 -5.40 5.86
C GLY A 266 5.86 -5.00 6.35
N ILE A 267 5.01 -5.95 6.76
CA ILE A 267 3.63 -5.66 7.16
C ILE A 267 3.25 -6.51 8.37
N GLY A 268 2.52 -5.91 9.30
CA GLY A 268 1.87 -6.60 10.40
C GLY A 268 0.53 -5.93 10.76
N GLY A 269 -0.21 -6.51 11.69
CA GLY A 269 -1.51 -5.99 12.09
C GLY A 269 -2.24 -6.82 13.12
N LEU A 270 -3.49 -6.44 13.34
CA LEU A 270 -4.42 -7.02 14.30
C LEU A 270 -5.59 -7.71 13.59
N GLN A 271 -6.30 -8.57 14.32
CA GLN A 271 -7.47 -9.26 13.79
C GLN A 271 -8.52 -8.24 13.34
N THR A 272 -9.05 -8.42 12.13
CA THR A 272 -9.93 -7.45 11.47
C THR A 272 -11.02 -8.20 10.72
N ARG A 273 -12.27 -7.75 10.79
CA ARG A 273 -13.36 -8.31 9.97
C ARG A 273 -13.28 -7.90 8.51
N GLY A 274 -13.80 -8.76 7.63
CA GLY A 274 -13.94 -8.44 6.21
C GLY A 274 -14.93 -7.30 5.94
N LYS A 275 -14.92 -6.75 4.72
CA LYS A 275 -15.80 -5.65 4.28
C LYS A 275 -16.76 -6.01 3.16
N TYR A 276 -16.67 -7.23 2.62
CA TYR A 276 -17.52 -7.65 1.53
C TYR A 276 -18.96 -7.90 1.99
N ARG A 277 -19.92 -7.33 1.26
CA ARG A 277 -21.35 -7.53 1.44
C ARG A 277 -21.90 -8.37 0.28
N GLU A 278 -22.58 -9.45 0.62
CA GLU A 278 -23.40 -10.23 -0.32
C GLU A 278 -24.81 -9.63 -0.37
N GLY A 279 -25.32 -9.41 -1.56
CA GLY A 279 -26.66 -8.88 -1.83
C GLY A 279 -27.48 -9.82 -2.71
N TYR A 280 -28.79 -9.78 -2.53
CA TYR A 280 -29.76 -10.58 -3.28
C TYR A 280 -31.16 -9.92 -3.22
N PRO A 281 -31.98 -10.00 -4.29
CA PRO A 281 -31.61 -10.46 -5.63
C PRO A 281 -30.96 -9.34 -6.44
N LYS A 282 -30.19 -9.72 -7.47
CA LYS A 282 -29.67 -8.80 -8.46
C LYS A 282 -30.85 -8.28 -9.28
N SER A 283 -30.95 -6.95 -9.39
CA SER A 283 -32.02 -6.30 -10.14
C SER A 283 -31.89 -6.60 -11.64
N PRO A 284 -33.01 -6.82 -12.37
CA PRO A 284 -32.97 -7.01 -13.82
C PRO A 284 -32.60 -5.73 -14.59
N TYR A 285 -32.50 -4.57 -13.90
CA TYR A 285 -32.18 -3.28 -14.50
C TYR A 285 -30.68 -2.91 -14.41
N VAL A 286 -29.81 -3.83 -13.93
CA VAL A 286 -28.37 -3.61 -13.69
C VAL A 286 -27.50 -4.66 -14.37
#